data_AF-A0A0F9EFK7-F1
#
_entry.id   AF-A0A0F9EFK7-F1
#
_cell.length_a   1.000
_cell.length_b   1.000
_cell.length_c   1.000
_cell.angle_alpha   90.00
_cell.angle_beta   90.00
_cell.angle_gamma   90.00
#
_symmetry.space_group_name_H-M   'P 1'
#
loop_
_entity.id
_entity.type
_entity.pdbx_description
1 polymer ?
#
loop_
_entity_poly.entity_id
_entity_poly.type
_entity_poly.pdbx_seq_one_letter_code
_entity_poly.pdbx_strand_id
1 'polypeptide(L)'
;YENKPSGETRTDVEAIRSLFAAQEGRAHGFRFKDFGDFNIGDFANPTTDNQSIGTGDTVETVFQVFKTYTFGAITYDRNPITRIVSGAVAVLLDDVVKSDPGDYSIDLDTGLITFTSPPGGSVDVQVALEYDNPVRFDIDHLEISEELASLGAIPSIPLVELRGE
;
A
#
# COMPACT_ATOMS: atom_id res chain seq x y z
N TYR A 1 11.52 31.50 25.41
CA TYR A 1 12.02 30.12 25.53
C TYR A 1 10.80 29.23 25.56
N GLU A 2 10.39 28.51 24.52
CA GLU A 2 11.08 28.11 23.32
C GLU A 2 10.01 27.55 22.37
N ASN A 3 10.08 27.92 21.09
CA ASN A 3 9.34 27.25 20.03
C ASN A 3 9.76 25.78 20.05
N LYS A 4 8.92 24.88 20.58
CA LYS A 4 9.09 23.47 20.27
C LYS A 4 8.58 23.29 18.83
N PRO A 5 9.44 22.88 17.87
CA PRO A 5 8.95 22.46 16.56
C PRO A 5 8.01 21.27 16.78
N SER A 6 7.16 20.95 15.81
CA SER A 6 6.19 19.85 15.83
C SER A 6 6.85 18.47 15.82
N GLY A 7 7.82 18.26 16.72
CA GLY A 7 8.56 17.04 16.95
C GLY A 7 7.73 16.06 17.77
N GLU A 8 7.95 14.80 17.46
CA GLU A 8 7.23 13.64 17.95
C GLU A 8 7.05 13.69 19.48
N THR A 9 5.93 13.18 19.97
CA THR A 9 5.64 13.19 21.40
C THR A 9 6.35 12.03 22.10
N ARG A 10 6.51 12.11 23.42
CA ARG A 10 6.97 10.95 24.22
C ARG A 10 6.10 9.70 24.01
N THR A 11 4.82 9.90 23.68
CA THR A 11 3.89 8.82 23.33
C THR A 11 4.29 8.12 22.03
N ASP A 12 4.77 8.87 21.04
CA ASP A 12 5.19 8.32 19.75
C ASP A 12 6.46 7.46 19.90
N VAL A 13 7.39 7.92 20.74
CA VAL A 13 8.59 7.13 21.11
C VAL A 13 8.20 5.79 21.76
N GLU A 14 7.27 5.80 22.72
CA GLU A 14 6.79 4.57 23.37
C GLU A 14 6.02 3.66 22.41
N ALA A 15 5.25 4.24 21.47
CA ALA A 15 4.55 3.48 20.44
C ALA A 15 5.54 2.74 19.53
N ILE A 16 6.65 3.40 19.14
CA ILE A 16 7.71 2.77 18.34
C ILE A 16 8.43 1.68 19.12
N ARG A 17 8.78 1.91 20.38
CA ARG A 17 9.39 0.86 21.24
C ARG A 17 8.48 -0.36 21.32
N SER A 18 7.18 -0.12 21.49
CA SER A 18 6.16 -1.18 21.56
C SER A 18 6.05 -1.94 20.24
N LEU A 19 6.03 -1.23 19.10
CA LEU A 19 6.02 -1.86 17.78
C LEU A 19 7.29 -2.69 17.55
N PHE A 20 8.46 -2.14 17.86
CA PHE A 20 9.74 -2.84 17.70
C PHE A 20 9.81 -4.13 18.52
N ALA A 21 9.36 -4.08 19.78
CA ALA A 21 9.29 -5.26 20.64
C ALA A 21 8.27 -6.28 20.12
N ALA A 22 7.09 -5.85 19.68
CA ALA A 22 6.04 -6.72 19.16
C ALA A 22 6.42 -7.42 17.84
N GLN A 23 7.29 -6.80 17.03
CA GLN A 23 7.83 -7.39 15.79
C GLN A 23 9.11 -8.21 16.02
N GLU A 24 9.57 -8.30 17.27
CA GLU A 24 10.84 -8.94 17.63
C GLU A 24 12.02 -8.41 16.80
N GLY A 25 12.09 -7.07 16.69
CA GLY A 25 13.05 -6.40 15.82
C GLY A 25 12.79 -6.75 14.35
N ARG A 26 13.77 -7.35 13.69
CA ARG A 26 13.66 -7.71 12.27
C ARG A 26 12.89 -9.00 11.97
N ALA A 27 12.38 -9.72 12.99
CA ALA A 27 11.83 -11.05 12.77
C ALA A 27 10.48 -11.03 12.05
N HIS A 28 9.64 -10.02 12.31
CA HIS A 28 8.29 -9.94 11.76
C HIS A 28 8.05 -8.64 11.00
N GLY A 29 7.16 -8.74 9.99
CA GLY A 29 6.76 -7.62 9.16
C GLY A 29 5.41 -7.03 9.57
N PHE A 30 5.22 -5.76 9.22
CA PHE A 30 4.01 -5.00 9.48
C PHE A 30 3.64 -4.13 8.27
N ARG A 31 2.43 -3.58 8.27
CA ARG A 31 1.96 -2.64 7.24
C ARG A 31 2.54 -1.25 7.50
N PHE A 32 3.11 -0.63 6.49
CA PHE A 32 3.66 0.71 6.55
C PHE A 32 3.14 1.56 5.39
N LYS A 33 2.52 2.70 5.73
CA LYS A 33 2.07 3.66 4.72
C LYS A 33 3.23 4.55 4.30
N ASP A 34 3.73 4.35 3.09
CA ASP A 34 4.70 5.24 2.47
C ASP A 34 3.97 6.38 1.76
N PHE A 35 3.92 7.57 2.37
CA PHE A 35 3.22 8.72 1.79
C PHE A 35 3.77 9.18 0.42
N GLY A 36 4.97 8.73 0.01
CA GLY A 36 5.47 8.96 -1.34
C GLY A 36 4.99 7.93 -2.37
N ASP A 37 4.50 6.77 -1.92
CA ASP A 37 4.16 5.62 -2.76
C ASP A 37 3.10 4.72 -2.10
N PHE A 38 1.89 5.25 -1.88
CA PHE A 38 0.79 4.55 -1.19
C PHE A 38 -0.47 4.36 -2.05
N ASN A 39 -0.45 4.75 -3.32
CA ASN A 39 -1.65 4.75 -4.16
C ASN A 39 -1.38 4.34 -5.61
N ILE A 40 -2.40 3.78 -6.25
CA ILE A 40 -2.54 3.70 -7.71
C ILE A 40 -3.69 4.64 -8.07
N GLY A 41 -3.41 5.70 -8.82
CA GLY A 41 -4.39 6.74 -9.13
C GLY A 41 -5.03 7.38 -7.87
N ASP A 42 -6.17 8.03 -8.05
CA ASP A 42 -6.93 8.65 -6.97
C ASP A 42 -8.26 7.92 -6.77
N PHE A 43 -8.36 7.16 -5.68
CA PHE A 43 -9.61 6.46 -5.31
C PHE A 43 -10.81 7.42 -5.16
N ALA A 44 -10.59 8.68 -4.78
CA ALA A 44 -11.67 9.67 -4.67
C ALA A 44 -12.15 10.16 -6.06
N ASN A 45 -11.32 10.04 -7.09
CA ASN A 45 -11.61 10.46 -8.46
C ASN A 45 -11.23 9.37 -9.49
N PRO A 46 -11.80 8.15 -9.37
CA PRO A 46 -11.28 6.97 -10.04
C PRO A 46 -11.52 6.98 -11.56
N THR A 47 -12.46 7.78 -12.07
CA THR A 47 -12.70 7.91 -13.53
C THR A 47 -11.71 8.85 -14.22
N THR A 48 -10.93 9.62 -13.46
CA THR A 48 -9.97 10.59 -14.01
C THR A 48 -8.52 10.25 -13.67
N ASP A 49 -8.29 9.45 -12.63
CA ASP A 49 -6.96 9.01 -12.23
C ASP A 49 -7.03 7.55 -11.76
N ASN A 50 -6.71 6.65 -12.69
CA ASN A 50 -6.70 5.20 -12.51
C ASN A 50 -5.58 4.57 -13.33
N GLN A 51 -5.40 3.26 -13.17
CA GLN A 51 -4.47 2.48 -13.98
C GLN A 51 -5.15 1.22 -14.51
N SER A 52 -4.94 0.93 -15.79
CA SER A 52 -5.26 -0.39 -16.37
C SER A 52 -4.39 -1.48 -15.72
N ILE A 53 -5.03 -2.61 -15.43
CA ILE A 53 -4.39 -3.83 -14.88
C ILE A 53 -4.64 -5.06 -15.75
N GLY A 54 -5.36 -4.90 -16.87
CA GLY A 54 -5.66 -5.99 -17.79
C GLY A 54 -6.77 -5.66 -18.75
N THR A 55 -7.03 -6.58 -19.67
CA THR A 55 -8.10 -6.45 -20.67
C THR A 55 -8.92 -7.73 -20.67
N GLY A 56 -10.24 -7.60 -20.64
CA GLY A 56 -11.16 -8.72 -20.70
C GLY A 56 -11.07 -9.48 -22.02
N ASP A 57 -11.20 -10.80 -21.94
CA ASP A 57 -11.18 -11.71 -23.08
C ASP A 57 -12.42 -12.62 -23.12
N THR A 58 -13.44 -12.33 -22.31
CA THR A 58 -14.64 -13.15 -22.06
C THR A 58 -14.42 -14.48 -21.34
N VAL A 59 -13.21 -14.76 -20.86
CA VAL A 59 -12.84 -16.02 -20.18
C VAL A 59 -12.21 -15.77 -18.81
N GLU A 60 -11.20 -14.91 -18.72
CA GLU A 60 -10.48 -14.61 -17.49
C GLU A 60 -11.37 -13.83 -16.51
N THR A 61 -11.35 -14.25 -15.25
CA THR A 61 -12.13 -13.65 -14.17
C THR A 61 -11.26 -13.08 -13.07
N VAL A 62 -9.97 -13.38 -13.07
CA VAL A 62 -9.03 -13.02 -12.01
C VAL A 62 -7.98 -12.08 -12.57
N PHE A 63 -7.82 -10.91 -11.96
CA PHE A 63 -6.86 -9.90 -12.37
C PHE A 63 -5.99 -9.52 -11.16
N GLN A 64 -4.68 -9.55 -11.35
CA GLN A 64 -3.71 -9.18 -10.32
C GLN A 64 -3.46 -7.67 -10.36
N VAL A 65 -3.63 -7.00 -9.23
CA VAL A 65 -3.24 -5.58 -9.09
C VAL A 65 -1.71 -5.47 -9.12
N PHE A 66 -1.22 -4.56 -9.95
CA PHE A 66 0.16 -4.10 -10.00
C PHE A 66 0.20 -2.58 -10.19
N LYS A 67 1.34 -1.96 -9.88
CA LYS A 67 1.56 -0.52 -10.13
C LYS A 67 2.64 -0.33 -11.20
N THR A 68 2.33 0.42 -12.24
CA THR A 68 3.30 0.78 -13.29
C THR A 68 4.02 2.06 -12.93
N TYR A 69 5.35 2.00 -12.92
CA TYR A 69 6.23 3.16 -12.84
C TYR A 69 6.78 3.47 -14.23
N THR A 70 6.70 4.72 -14.64
CA THR A 70 7.23 5.17 -15.94
C THR A 70 8.26 6.26 -15.74
N PHE A 71 9.46 6.05 -16.29
CA PHE A 71 10.51 7.07 -16.36
C PHE A 71 11.04 7.16 -17.79
N GLY A 72 10.62 8.21 -18.51
CA GLY A 72 10.91 8.35 -19.93
C GLY A 72 10.32 7.19 -20.73
N ALA A 73 11.17 6.41 -21.42
CA ALA A 73 10.77 5.24 -22.19
C ALA A 73 10.82 3.92 -21.40
N ILE A 74 11.22 3.96 -20.12
CA ILE A 74 11.33 2.78 -19.26
C ILE A 74 10.04 2.65 -18.46
N THR A 75 9.44 1.47 -18.52
CA THR A 75 8.32 1.06 -17.66
C THR A 75 8.74 -0.08 -16.75
N TYR A 76 8.24 -0.08 -15.52
CA TYR A 76 8.41 -1.16 -14.55
C TYR A 76 7.10 -1.41 -13.83
N ASP A 77 6.60 -2.64 -13.91
CA ASP A 77 5.40 -3.07 -13.18
C ASP A 77 5.82 -3.69 -11.85
N ARG A 78 5.50 -3.00 -10.75
CA ARG A 78 5.59 -3.54 -9.40
C ARG A 78 4.39 -4.46 -9.18
N ASN A 79 4.65 -5.75 -9.32
CA ASN A 79 3.66 -6.81 -9.19
C ASN A 79 4.15 -7.86 -8.16
N PRO A 80 3.34 -8.25 -7.17
CA PRO A 80 1.98 -7.77 -6.88
C PRO A 80 1.97 -6.52 -6.00
N ILE A 81 0.90 -5.72 -6.12
CA ILE A 81 0.52 -4.77 -5.06
C ILE A 81 -0.36 -5.54 -4.06
N THR A 82 0.11 -5.57 -2.82
CA THR A 82 -0.53 -6.28 -1.70
C THR A 82 -0.93 -5.29 -0.62
N ARG A 83 -1.62 -5.77 0.43
CA ARG A 83 -2.02 -4.95 1.58
C ARG A 83 -2.81 -3.70 1.19
N ILE A 84 -3.79 -3.89 0.32
CA ILE A 84 -4.74 -2.85 -0.09
C ILE A 84 -5.49 -2.35 1.15
N VAL A 85 -5.69 -1.04 1.21
CA VAL A 85 -6.43 -0.38 2.29
C VAL A 85 -7.92 -0.61 2.08
N SER A 86 -8.55 -1.26 3.06
CA SER A 86 -10.00 -1.49 3.03
C SER A 86 -10.76 -0.17 2.93
N GLY A 87 -11.71 -0.10 2.00
CA GLY A 87 -12.54 1.09 1.79
C GLY A 87 -11.87 2.18 0.93
N ALA A 88 -10.65 1.95 0.42
CA ALA A 88 -9.95 2.84 -0.49
C ALA A 88 -9.57 2.09 -1.79
N VAL A 89 -10.57 1.51 -2.46
CA VAL A 89 -10.40 0.78 -3.71
C VAL A 89 -11.62 0.92 -4.61
N ALA A 90 -11.36 1.28 -5.87
CA ALA A 90 -12.34 1.38 -6.94
C ALA A 90 -11.89 0.50 -8.10
N VAL A 91 -12.81 -0.31 -8.63
CA VAL A 91 -12.62 -1.11 -9.84
C VAL A 91 -13.48 -0.51 -10.93
N LEU A 92 -12.91 -0.37 -12.13
CA LEU A 92 -13.59 0.15 -13.30
C LEU A 92 -13.51 -0.84 -14.45
N LEU A 93 -14.56 -0.84 -15.28
CA LEU A 93 -14.59 -1.50 -16.58
C LEU A 93 -14.88 -0.43 -17.62
N ASP A 94 -13.95 -0.20 -18.56
CA ASP A 94 -14.02 0.89 -19.56
C ASP A 94 -14.37 2.26 -18.93
N ASP A 95 -13.59 2.69 -17.94
CA ASP A 95 -13.78 3.93 -17.17
C ASP A 95 -15.11 4.03 -16.39
N VAL A 96 -15.90 2.95 -16.33
CA VAL A 96 -17.14 2.87 -15.54
C VAL A 96 -16.90 2.19 -14.21
N VAL A 97 -17.07 2.94 -13.11
CA VAL A 97 -16.94 2.43 -11.74
C VAL A 97 -17.96 1.32 -11.47
N LYS A 98 -17.46 0.19 -10.97
CA LYS A 98 -18.25 -0.95 -10.53
C LYS A 98 -18.67 -0.77 -9.07
N SER A 99 -19.94 -0.42 -8.86
CA SER A 99 -20.50 -0.07 -7.55
C SER A 99 -21.24 -1.22 -6.84
N ASP A 100 -21.60 -2.30 -7.54
CA ASP A 100 -22.23 -3.46 -6.93
C ASP A 100 -21.15 -4.38 -6.31
N PRO A 101 -21.14 -4.57 -4.98
CA PRO A 101 -20.20 -5.48 -4.32
C PRO A 101 -20.35 -6.96 -4.74
N GLY A 102 -21.43 -7.32 -5.43
CA GLY A 102 -21.66 -8.66 -5.98
C GLY A 102 -20.99 -8.91 -7.34
N ASP A 103 -20.50 -7.87 -8.03
CA ASP A 103 -19.87 -8.02 -9.35
C ASP A 103 -18.45 -8.59 -9.28
N TYR A 104 -17.75 -8.34 -8.17
CA TYR A 104 -16.39 -8.79 -7.95
C TYR A 104 -16.05 -8.86 -6.45
N SER A 105 -15.02 -9.63 -6.12
CA SER A 105 -14.37 -9.63 -4.80
C SER A 105 -12.92 -9.22 -4.92
N ILE A 106 -12.38 -8.57 -3.89
CA ILE A 106 -10.95 -8.23 -3.80
C ILE A 106 -10.35 -8.93 -2.59
N ASP A 107 -9.29 -9.68 -2.79
CA ASP A 107 -8.41 -10.11 -1.72
C ASP A 107 -7.42 -8.96 -1.42
N LEU A 108 -7.64 -8.28 -0.30
CA LEU A 108 -6.85 -7.12 0.09
C LEU A 108 -5.41 -7.47 0.48
N ASP A 109 -5.14 -8.73 0.83
CA ASP A 109 -3.79 -9.16 1.23
C ASP A 109 -2.96 -9.61 0.02
N THR A 110 -3.59 -10.20 -1.00
CA THR A 110 -2.89 -10.67 -2.22
C THR A 110 -3.00 -9.70 -3.41
N GLY A 111 -3.97 -8.80 -3.39
CA GLY A 111 -4.25 -7.88 -4.50
C GLY A 111 -4.96 -8.54 -5.69
N LEU A 112 -5.61 -9.69 -5.49
CA LEU A 112 -6.38 -10.36 -6.53
C LEU A 112 -7.81 -9.81 -6.59
N ILE A 113 -8.22 -9.37 -7.78
CA ILE A 113 -9.61 -9.00 -8.10
C ILE A 113 -10.24 -10.15 -8.85
N THR A 114 -11.34 -10.69 -8.33
CA THR A 114 -12.08 -11.81 -8.95
C THR A 114 -13.48 -11.36 -9.30
N PHE A 115 -13.80 -11.31 -10.60
CA PHE A 115 -15.13 -11.00 -11.11
C PHE A 115 -16.03 -12.24 -11.07
N THR A 116 -17.32 -12.06 -10.79
CA THR A 116 -18.30 -13.15 -10.81
C THR A 116 -18.69 -13.58 -12.22
N SER A 117 -18.50 -12.71 -13.20
CA SER A 117 -18.59 -12.99 -14.65
C SER A 117 -17.38 -12.39 -15.35
N PRO A 118 -16.80 -13.05 -16.36
CA PRO A 118 -15.62 -12.53 -17.06
C PRO A 118 -15.96 -11.18 -17.70
N PRO A 119 -15.08 -10.16 -17.60
CA PRO A 119 -15.24 -8.92 -18.33
C PRO A 119 -15.39 -9.17 -19.84
N GLY A 120 -16.11 -8.29 -20.52
CA GLY A 120 -16.33 -8.37 -21.96
C GLY A 120 -15.01 -8.35 -22.75
N GLY A 121 -15.04 -8.89 -23.97
CA GLY A 121 -13.87 -8.87 -24.84
C GLY A 121 -13.41 -7.44 -25.14
N SER A 122 -12.12 -7.18 -24.97
CA SER A 122 -11.48 -5.87 -25.12
C SER A 122 -11.88 -4.81 -24.08
N VAL A 123 -12.64 -5.17 -23.05
CA VAL A 123 -12.98 -4.25 -21.95
C VAL A 123 -11.75 -4.00 -21.11
N ASP A 124 -11.39 -2.74 -20.90
CA ASP A 124 -10.27 -2.36 -20.04
C ASP A 124 -10.64 -2.55 -18.56
N VAL A 125 -9.81 -3.29 -17.82
CA VAL A 125 -9.98 -3.51 -16.38
C VAL A 125 -9.03 -2.57 -15.66
N GLN A 126 -9.58 -1.62 -14.91
CA GLN A 126 -8.79 -0.56 -14.28
C GLN A 126 -9.05 -0.50 -12.77
N VAL A 127 -8.10 0.08 -12.04
CA VAL A 127 -8.20 0.31 -10.60
C VAL A 127 -7.71 1.68 -10.19
N ALA A 128 -8.29 2.19 -9.11
CA ALA A 128 -7.72 3.28 -8.31
C ALA A 128 -7.83 2.90 -6.83
N LEU A 129 -6.74 2.95 -6.08
CA LEU A 129 -6.70 2.43 -4.70
C LEU A 129 -5.56 3.01 -3.86
N GLU A 130 -5.66 2.81 -2.54
CA GLU A 130 -4.55 2.95 -1.60
C GLU A 130 -4.05 1.59 -1.11
N TYR A 131 -2.74 1.48 -0.83
CA TYR A 131 -2.10 0.29 -0.29
C TYR A 131 -1.01 0.65 0.74
N ASP A 132 -0.72 -0.29 1.62
CA ASP A 132 0.44 -0.22 2.51
C ASP A 132 1.59 -1.09 1.98
N ASN A 133 2.82 -0.71 2.28
CA ASN A 133 3.97 -1.55 2.00
C ASN A 133 4.17 -2.56 3.14
N PRO A 134 4.28 -3.87 2.86
CA PRO A 134 4.74 -4.83 3.85
C PRO A 134 6.23 -4.57 4.10
N VAL A 135 6.59 -4.20 5.33
CA VAL A 135 7.98 -3.90 5.71
C VAL A 135 8.32 -4.62 7.00
N ARG A 136 9.61 -4.71 7.31
CA ARG A 136 10.11 -5.04 8.65
C ARG A 136 11.18 -4.05 9.06
N PHE A 137 11.52 -4.03 10.34
CA PHE A 137 12.73 -3.34 10.79
C PHE A 137 13.96 -3.97 10.13
N ASP A 138 14.93 -3.13 9.78
CA ASP A 138 16.23 -3.57 9.25
C ASP A 138 17.36 -3.46 10.29
N ILE A 139 16.99 -3.56 11.56
CA ILE A 139 17.89 -3.47 12.71
C ILE A 139 17.49 -4.50 13.77
N ASP A 140 18.51 -5.05 14.44
CA ASP A 140 18.34 -5.99 15.55
C ASP A 140 18.18 -5.27 16.90
N HIS A 141 18.60 -4.01 16.99
CA HIS A 141 18.56 -3.20 18.21
C HIS A 141 18.04 -1.79 17.93
N LEU A 142 17.05 -1.37 18.72
CA LEU A 142 16.50 -0.01 18.68
C LEU A 142 17.19 0.85 19.76
N GLU A 143 18.15 1.67 19.34
CA GLU A 143 18.85 2.61 20.22
C GLU A 143 18.10 3.95 20.30
N ILE A 144 17.23 4.09 21.30
CA ILE A 144 16.62 5.37 21.66
C ILE A 144 17.13 5.75 23.05
N SER A 145 17.95 6.80 23.14
CA SER A 145 18.44 7.31 24.42
C SER A 145 17.32 7.97 25.24
N GLU A 146 17.48 8.04 26.57
CA GLU A 146 16.53 8.74 27.44
C GLU A 146 16.44 10.23 27.09
N GLU A 147 17.55 10.83 26.66
CA GLU A 147 17.60 12.22 26.20
C GLU A 147 16.73 12.42 24.95
N LEU A 148 16.88 11.58 23.93
CA LEU A 148 16.05 11.61 22.72
C LEU A 148 14.57 11.37 23.03
N ALA A 149 14.27 10.39 23.89
CA ALA A 149 12.91 10.11 24.35
C ALA A 149 12.28 11.29 25.09
N SER A 150 13.07 12.02 25.89
CA SER A 150 12.61 13.21 26.63
C SER A 150 12.35 14.42 25.73
N LEU A 151 13.11 14.53 24.64
CA LEU A 151 12.95 15.57 23.64
C LEU A 151 11.82 15.26 22.67
N GLY A 152 11.41 14.00 22.57
CA GLY A 152 10.43 13.57 21.58
C GLY A 152 11.05 13.50 20.18
N ALA A 153 12.29 13.03 20.12
CA ALA A 153 13.02 12.87 18.87
C ALA A 153 13.24 11.38 18.60
N ILE A 154 12.76 10.90 17.47
CA ILE A 154 12.99 9.53 17.01
C ILE A 154 14.17 9.56 16.03
N PRO A 155 15.23 8.75 16.25
CA PRO A 155 16.30 8.61 15.28
C PRO A 155 15.76 7.99 13.99
N SER A 156 16.51 8.07 12.89
CA SER A 156 16.12 7.34 11.68
C SER A 156 16.00 5.84 11.98
N ILE A 157 14.83 5.26 11.67
CA ILE A 157 14.56 3.83 11.84
C ILE A 157 14.55 3.19 10.45
N PRO A 158 15.57 2.38 10.10
CA PRO A 158 15.64 1.75 8.80
C PRO A 158 14.59 0.64 8.70
N LEU A 159 13.84 0.69 7.59
CA LEU A 159 12.84 -0.31 7.22
C LEU A 159 13.26 -0.93 5.89
N VAL A 160 12.94 -2.21 5.71
CA VAL A 160 13.11 -2.90 4.43
C VAL A 160 11.78 -3.51 4.03
N GLU A 161 11.43 -3.32 2.75
CA GLU A 161 10.24 -3.91 2.15
C GLU A 161 10.39 -5.44 2.05
N LEU A 162 9.33 -6.16 2.40
CA LEU A 162 9.22 -7.59 2.24
C LEU A 162 8.61 -7.88 0.86
N ARG A 163 9.40 -8.44 -0.05
CA ARG A 163 8.96 -8.83 -1.38
C ARG A 163 9.01 -10.35 -1.54
N GLY A 164 7.84 -10.98 -1.56
CA GLY A 164 7.65 -12.41 -1.88
C GLY A 164 8.19 -13.39 -0.84
N GLU A 165 7.29 -14.20 -0.28
CA GLU A 165 7.53 -15.63 -0.02
C GLU A 165 6.65 -16.45 -0.97
#